data_AF-L9WVF6-F1
#
_entry.id   AF-L9WVF6-F1
#
_cell.length_a   1.000
_cell.length_b   1.000
_cell.length_c   1.000
_cell.angle_alpha   90.00
_cell.angle_beta   90.00
_cell.angle_gamma   90.00
#
_symmetry.space_group_name_H-M   'P 1'
#
loop_
_entity.id
_entity.type
_entity.pdbx_description
1 polymer ?
#
loop_
_entity_poly.entity_id
_entity_poly.type
_entity_poly.pdbx_seq_one_letter_code
_entity_poly.pdbx_strand_id
1 'polypeptide(L)'
;MPGSIALDVQETGVAGNLGGSEADYQMLFLAALATSWRKFLAFYRLGGVSRALGRSLEYLYESAFGYWWAIRHRSAAGEPTASDLPATVEIDPADLRYQSRFGKAHFPTKDSDTERSPIHDELIVGVVGGRWDRFRTEWTETRIHRSLEARFLEGESWERTVKYRYAACKVENGLEDWRSSTIDELERRCADLDTLYDSMAEEGYVSQTELLEHGDDGMETGNAATKSILETEFPHEMRVGIGRNGEIIRFSAGKHRLSIAKLLGLETVPVIVVVRHERWATIRERFAAADSLEALPAEYREFANHPDLRVVAGDIRPRVSE
;
A
#
# COMPACT_ATOMS: atom_id res chain seq x y z
N MET A 1 3.63 -18.00 55.37
CA MET A 1 2.36 -18.30 54.68
C MET A 1 1.78 -16.98 54.19
N PRO A 2 2.06 -16.54 52.96
CA PRO A 2 1.47 -15.35 52.38
C PRO A 2 0.10 -15.70 51.77
N GLY A 3 -0.93 -14.93 52.13
CA GLY A 3 -2.28 -15.05 51.61
C GLY A 3 -2.39 -14.43 50.22
N SER A 4 -2.83 -15.25 49.26
CA SER A 4 -3.20 -14.88 47.90
C SER A 4 -4.55 -14.17 47.89
N ILE A 5 -4.60 -12.95 47.34
CA ILE A 5 -5.85 -12.28 46.97
C ILE A 5 -6.17 -12.71 45.54
N ALA A 6 -7.27 -13.44 45.37
CA ALA A 6 -7.85 -13.78 44.09
C ALA A 6 -8.57 -12.54 43.52
N LEU A 7 -8.22 -12.15 42.29
CA LEU A 7 -8.99 -11.20 41.48
C LEU A 7 -9.87 -12.00 40.55
N ASP A 8 -11.17 -11.91 40.82
CA ASP A 8 -12.27 -12.44 40.03
C ASP A 8 -12.46 -11.54 38.80
N VAL A 9 -12.18 -12.06 37.61
CA VAL A 9 -12.50 -11.41 36.33
C VAL A 9 -13.58 -12.26 35.69
N GLN A 10 -14.83 -11.84 35.86
CA GLN A 10 -15.93 -12.35 35.06
C GLN A 10 -15.80 -11.79 33.64
N GLU A 11 -15.29 -12.63 32.74
CA GLU A 11 -15.58 -12.55 31.32
C GLU A 11 -17.07 -12.85 31.11
N THR A 12 -17.84 -11.85 30.69
CA THR A 12 -19.14 -12.09 30.04
C THR A 12 -19.02 -11.65 28.60
N GLY A 13 -18.96 -12.66 27.73
CA GLY A 13 -19.00 -12.48 26.29
C GLY A 13 -20.35 -11.97 25.81
N VAL A 14 -20.31 -11.24 24.71
CA VAL A 14 -21.41 -11.18 23.75
C VAL A 14 -20.83 -11.60 22.41
N ALA A 15 -20.93 -12.89 22.15
CA ALA A 15 -20.72 -13.48 20.84
C ALA A 15 -21.91 -13.08 19.94
N GLY A 16 -21.67 -12.17 18.99
CA GLY A 16 -22.59 -11.85 17.90
C GLY A 16 -22.11 -12.49 16.61
N ASN A 17 -22.82 -13.54 16.18
CA ASN A 17 -22.82 -14.22 14.88
C ASN A 17 -21.66 -13.93 13.90
N LEU A 18 -20.72 -14.88 13.85
CA LEU A 18 -19.58 -14.96 12.94
C LEU A 18 -19.98 -15.73 11.66
N GLY A 19 -20.20 -15.01 10.57
CA GLY A 19 -20.49 -15.57 9.23
C GLY A 19 -19.25 -15.93 8.40
N GLY A 20 -18.18 -16.42 9.03
CA GLY A 20 -17.00 -16.95 8.35
C GLY A 20 -16.30 -17.89 9.32
N SER A 21 -16.35 -19.19 9.03
CA SER A 21 -15.94 -20.19 10.00
C SER A 21 -14.41 -20.17 10.16
N GLU A 22 -13.92 -20.41 11.36
CA GLU A 22 -12.49 -20.60 11.65
C GLU A 22 -11.84 -21.63 10.70
N ALA A 23 -12.64 -22.57 10.18
CA ALA A 23 -12.25 -23.56 9.19
C ALA A 23 -11.90 -22.95 7.81
N ASP A 24 -12.59 -21.90 7.36
CA ASP A 24 -12.32 -21.24 6.07
C ASP A 24 -10.93 -20.57 6.07
N TYR A 25 -10.52 -20.05 7.22
CA TYR A 25 -9.20 -19.43 7.41
C TYR A 25 -8.08 -20.45 7.56
N GLN A 26 -8.34 -21.58 8.23
CA GLN A 26 -7.42 -22.71 8.24
C GLN A 26 -7.19 -23.23 6.81
N MET A 27 -8.23 -23.26 5.98
CA MET A 27 -8.12 -23.62 4.56
C MET A 27 -7.30 -22.62 3.74
N LEU A 28 -7.46 -21.31 3.97
CA LEU A 28 -6.63 -20.28 3.32
C LEU A 28 -5.15 -20.35 3.73
N PHE A 29 -4.87 -20.58 5.02
CA PHE A 29 -3.52 -20.81 5.52
C PHE A 29 -2.89 -22.07 4.91
N LEU A 30 -3.64 -23.17 4.84
CA LEU A 30 -3.21 -24.40 4.18
C LEU A 30 -3.00 -24.21 2.66
N ALA A 31 -3.82 -23.40 2.00
CA ALA A 31 -3.66 -23.06 0.58
C ALA A 31 -2.39 -22.22 0.34
N ALA A 32 -2.09 -21.26 1.22
CA ALA A 32 -0.86 -20.47 1.16
C ALA A 32 0.39 -21.35 1.40
N LEU A 33 0.31 -22.29 2.36
CA LEU A 33 1.34 -23.31 2.59
C LEU A 33 1.53 -24.22 1.38
N ALA A 34 0.45 -24.73 0.79
CA ALA A 34 0.50 -25.60 -0.39
C ALA A 34 1.09 -24.89 -1.62
N THR A 35 0.75 -23.62 -1.83
CA THR A 35 1.29 -22.80 -2.93
C THR A 35 2.79 -22.53 -2.73
N SER A 36 3.19 -22.26 -1.49
CA SER A 36 4.59 -22.08 -1.11
C SER A 36 5.39 -23.38 -1.25
N TRP A 37 4.78 -24.52 -0.90
CA TRP A 37 5.35 -25.86 -1.08
C TRP A 37 5.55 -26.21 -2.56
N ARG A 38 4.59 -25.88 -3.44
CA ARG A 38 4.73 -26.05 -4.90
C ARG A 38 5.87 -25.22 -5.46
N LYS A 39 6.01 -23.95 -5.03
CA LYS A 39 7.12 -23.08 -5.42
C LYS A 39 8.46 -23.66 -4.92
N PHE A 40 8.51 -24.11 -3.67
CA PHE A 40 9.68 -24.76 -3.09
C PHE A 40 10.10 -26.01 -3.90
N LEU A 41 9.17 -26.90 -4.25
CA LEU A 41 9.42 -28.08 -5.10
C LEU A 41 9.93 -27.70 -6.50
N ALA A 42 9.37 -26.66 -7.12
CA ALA A 42 9.81 -26.18 -8.43
C ALA A 42 11.24 -25.62 -8.36
N PHE A 43 11.58 -24.86 -7.31
CA PHE A 43 12.94 -24.32 -7.10
C PHE A 43 13.95 -25.38 -6.64
N TYR A 44 13.52 -26.39 -5.89
CA TYR A 44 14.34 -27.53 -5.47
C TYR A 44 14.82 -28.34 -6.68
N ARG A 45 13.95 -28.53 -7.68
CA ARG A 45 14.30 -29.18 -8.97
C ARG A 45 15.30 -28.37 -9.81
N LEU A 46 15.49 -27.08 -9.53
CA LEU A 46 16.38 -26.17 -10.27
C LEU A 46 17.72 -25.89 -9.55
N GLY A 47 18.06 -26.64 -8.49
CA GLY A 47 19.39 -26.62 -7.86
C GLY A 47 19.73 -25.39 -7.00
N GLY A 48 18.79 -24.47 -6.76
CA GLY A 48 18.98 -23.21 -6.02
C GLY A 48 18.58 -23.25 -4.54
N VAL A 49 18.87 -24.35 -3.83
CA VAL A 49 18.19 -24.75 -2.58
C VAL A 49 18.25 -23.70 -1.45
N SER A 50 19.40 -23.11 -1.15
CA SER A 50 19.56 -22.22 0.02
C SER A 50 18.90 -20.84 -0.15
N ARG A 51 19.06 -20.22 -1.32
CA ARG A 51 18.49 -18.90 -1.63
C ARG A 51 16.97 -18.96 -1.85
N ALA A 52 16.48 -20.06 -2.42
CA ALA A 52 15.05 -20.29 -2.58
C ALA A 52 14.36 -20.56 -1.24
N LEU A 53 14.95 -21.39 -0.36
CA LEU A 53 14.43 -21.66 0.98
C LEU A 53 14.29 -20.40 1.82
N GLY A 54 15.33 -19.56 1.86
CA GLY A 54 15.29 -18.30 2.61
C GLY A 54 14.15 -17.39 2.14
N ARG A 55 14.02 -17.19 0.82
CA ARG A 55 12.95 -16.37 0.23
C ARG A 55 11.56 -16.97 0.42
N SER A 56 11.43 -18.30 0.36
CA SER A 56 10.16 -18.98 0.59
C SER A 56 9.72 -18.94 2.06
N LEU A 57 10.66 -19.07 3.01
CA LEU A 57 10.41 -18.91 4.44
C LEU A 57 10.06 -17.47 4.81
N GLU A 58 10.78 -16.50 4.25
CA GLU A 58 10.47 -15.08 4.43
C GLU A 58 9.09 -14.73 3.85
N TYR A 59 8.78 -15.21 2.65
CA TYR A 59 7.45 -15.06 2.05
C TYR A 59 6.34 -15.72 2.88
N LEU A 60 6.58 -16.94 3.38
CA LEU A 60 5.65 -17.65 4.25
C LEU A 60 5.44 -16.91 5.57
N TYR A 61 6.52 -16.42 6.17
CA TYR A 61 6.45 -15.62 7.40
C TYR A 61 5.67 -14.32 7.16
N GLU A 62 5.96 -13.59 6.09
CA GLU A 62 5.25 -12.35 5.75
C GLU A 62 3.78 -12.58 5.43
N SER A 63 3.47 -13.65 4.68
CA SER A 63 2.09 -13.99 4.31
C SER A 63 1.29 -14.52 5.49
N ALA A 64 1.88 -15.41 6.30
CA ALA A 64 1.25 -15.97 7.50
C ALA A 64 1.11 -14.92 8.60
N PHE A 65 2.11 -14.05 8.78
CA PHE A 65 2.02 -12.91 9.68
C PHE A 65 0.97 -11.93 9.19
N GLY A 66 0.91 -11.61 7.90
CA GLY A 66 -0.13 -10.74 7.34
C GLY A 66 -1.53 -11.26 7.60
N TYR A 67 -1.77 -12.55 7.35
CA TYR A 67 -3.04 -13.21 7.69
C TYR A 67 -3.35 -13.20 9.19
N TRP A 68 -2.41 -13.64 10.01
CA TRP A 68 -2.59 -13.70 11.47
C TRP A 68 -2.83 -12.30 12.06
N TRP A 69 -2.10 -11.31 11.56
CA TRP A 69 -2.22 -9.92 11.98
C TRP A 69 -3.55 -9.32 11.54
N ALA A 70 -3.97 -9.56 10.28
CA ALA A 70 -5.26 -9.15 9.74
C ALA A 70 -6.43 -9.68 10.58
N ILE A 71 -6.40 -10.98 10.89
CA ILE A 71 -7.42 -11.67 11.69
C ILE A 71 -7.47 -11.07 13.11
N ARG A 72 -6.32 -10.85 13.74
CA ARG A 72 -6.24 -10.41 15.13
C ARG A 72 -6.59 -8.94 15.35
N HIS A 73 -6.35 -8.09 14.36
CA HIS A 73 -6.58 -6.64 14.48
C HIS A 73 -7.84 -6.17 13.74
N ARG A 74 -8.61 -7.09 13.12
CA ARG A 74 -9.94 -6.82 12.53
C ARG A 74 -10.94 -6.23 13.53
N SER A 75 -10.83 -6.61 14.80
CA SER A 75 -11.75 -6.21 15.88
C SER A 75 -11.22 -5.06 16.75
N ALA A 76 -10.02 -4.55 16.47
CA ALA A 76 -9.36 -3.53 17.30
C ALA A 76 -9.56 -2.10 16.77
N ALA A 77 -10.04 -1.94 15.54
CA ALA A 77 -10.48 -0.65 15.03
C ALA A 77 -11.91 -0.40 15.53
N GLY A 78 -12.11 0.64 16.34
CA GLY A 78 -13.45 1.18 16.57
C GLY A 78 -14.11 1.60 15.26
N GLU A 79 -15.38 2.00 15.29
CA GLU A 79 -16.00 2.58 14.10
C GLU A 79 -15.14 3.77 13.61
N PRO A 80 -14.74 3.80 12.33
CA PRO A 80 -13.89 4.86 11.82
C PRO A 80 -14.59 6.20 11.99
N THR A 81 -13.90 7.17 12.59
CA THR A 81 -14.41 8.53 12.67
C THR A 81 -14.34 9.20 11.29
N ALA A 82 -15.06 10.31 11.08
CA ALA A 82 -14.95 11.08 9.84
C ALA A 82 -13.49 11.49 9.51
N SER A 83 -12.64 11.64 10.54
CA SER A 83 -11.22 11.96 10.39
C SER A 83 -10.35 10.78 9.93
N ASP A 84 -10.90 9.56 9.96
CA ASP A 84 -10.24 8.31 9.58
C ASP A 84 -10.59 7.86 8.17
N LEU A 85 -11.54 8.56 7.52
CA LEU A 85 -11.90 8.32 6.12
C LEU A 85 -10.73 8.62 5.18
N PRO A 86 -10.73 8.02 3.97
CA PRO A 86 -9.69 8.29 3.00
C PRO A 86 -9.71 9.76 2.60
N ALA A 87 -8.53 10.37 2.53
CA ALA A 87 -8.38 11.76 2.16
C ALA A 87 -7.29 11.92 1.11
N THR A 88 -7.55 12.75 0.10
CA THR A 88 -6.53 13.18 -0.85
C THR A 88 -5.66 14.25 -0.22
N VAL A 89 -4.35 14.07 -0.27
CA VAL A 89 -3.35 15.02 0.21
C VAL A 89 -2.24 15.16 -0.82
N GLU A 90 -1.74 16.38 -0.97
CA GLU A 90 -0.53 16.66 -1.75
C GLU A 90 0.71 16.38 -0.91
N ILE A 91 1.65 15.62 -1.47
CA ILE A 91 2.92 15.29 -0.82
C ILE A 91 4.10 15.59 -1.76
N ASP A 92 5.27 15.82 -1.19
CA ASP A 92 6.51 15.72 -1.95
C ASP A 92 6.75 14.23 -2.30
N PRO A 93 6.90 13.86 -3.58
CA PRO A 93 7.26 12.50 -3.97
C PRO A 93 8.45 11.95 -3.19
N ALA A 94 9.44 12.77 -2.82
CA ALA A 94 10.63 12.39 -2.06
C ALA A 94 10.28 11.83 -0.67
N ASP A 95 9.24 12.34 0.00
CA ASP A 95 8.78 11.89 1.32
C ASP A 95 8.26 10.45 1.29
N LEU A 96 7.72 10.01 0.15
CA LEU A 96 7.32 8.62 -0.06
C LEU A 96 8.56 7.76 -0.35
N ARG A 97 9.19 7.29 0.73
CA ARG A 97 10.41 6.48 0.65
C ARG A 97 10.15 4.98 0.57
N TYR A 98 8.98 4.54 0.98
CA TYR A 98 8.74 3.13 1.26
C TYR A 98 7.58 2.54 0.45
N GLN A 99 7.75 1.32 -0.03
CA GLN A 99 6.65 0.46 -0.47
C GLN A 99 6.30 -0.53 0.63
N SER A 100 5.01 -0.69 0.91
CA SER A 100 4.53 -1.80 1.72
C SER A 100 4.91 -3.15 1.07
N ARG A 101 5.38 -4.08 1.91
CA ARG A 101 5.56 -5.51 1.56
C ARG A 101 4.30 -6.31 1.77
N PHE A 102 3.27 -5.75 2.39
CA PHE A 102 1.92 -6.29 2.28
C PHE A 102 1.49 -6.18 0.83
N GLY A 103 1.73 -7.26 0.08
CA GLY A 103 1.24 -7.38 -1.29
C GLY A 103 -0.27 -7.47 -1.30
N LYS A 104 -0.85 -7.64 -2.49
CA LYS A 104 -2.27 -7.97 -2.74
C LYS A 104 -2.80 -9.19 -1.94
N ALA A 105 -1.96 -9.81 -1.13
CA ALA A 105 -2.25 -10.97 -0.34
C ALA A 105 -2.64 -10.51 1.07
N HIS A 106 -3.94 -10.64 1.34
CA HIS A 106 -4.49 -11.02 2.65
C HIS A 106 -4.84 -9.89 3.61
N PHE A 107 -5.96 -9.20 3.30
CA PHE A 107 -6.83 -8.63 4.31
C PHE A 107 -8.27 -9.08 4.00
N PRO A 108 -8.88 -9.98 4.80
CA PRO A 108 -10.24 -10.43 4.57
C PRO A 108 -11.21 -9.27 4.77
N THR A 109 -11.92 -8.91 3.72
CA THR A 109 -12.99 -7.91 3.77
C THR A 109 -14.27 -8.53 4.31
N LYS A 110 -15.30 -7.71 4.52
CA LYS A 110 -16.49 -8.09 5.28
C LYS A 110 -17.42 -9.02 4.50
N ASP A 111 -17.26 -9.11 3.18
CA ASP A 111 -18.19 -9.80 2.31
C ASP A 111 -17.75 -11.23 2.02
N SER A 112 -18.56 -12.14 2.54
CA SER A 112 -18.41 -13.59 2.53
C SER A 112 -18.92 -14.23 1.23
N ASP A 113 -18.62 -13.68 0.06
CA ASP A 113 -18.96 -14.32 -1.23
C ASP A 113 -17.75 -15.04 -1.81
N THR A 114 -17.55 -16.25 -1.29
CA THR A 114 -16.39 -17.13 -1.52
C THR A 114 -16.32 -17.81 -2.90
N GLU A 115 -17.12 -17.41 -3.89
CA GLU A 115 -17.17 -18.11 -5.19
C GLU A 115 -16.22 -17.54 -6.27
N ARG A 116 -15.63 -16.35 -6.07
CA ARG A 116 -14.67 -15.75 -7.02
C ARG A 116 -13.43 -15.19 -6.31
N SER A 117 -12.37 -15.99 -6.24
CA SER A 117 -11.00 -15.61 -5.84
C SER A 117 -10.85 -14.95 -4.45
N PRO A 118 -10.13 -15.55 -3.48
CA PRO A 118 -9.96 -15.01 -2.12
C PRO A 118 -9.00 -13.80 -2.03
N ILE A 119 -8.84 -13.06 -3.13
CA ILE A 119 -8.02 -11.86 -3.25
C ILE A 119 -8.98 -10.69 -3.47
N HIS A 120 -9.73 -10.32 -2.42
CA HIS A 120 -10.44 -9.04 -2.47
C HIS A 120 -9.40 -7.93 -2.52
N ASP A 121 -9.48 -7.15 -3.59
CA ASP A 121 -8.59 -6.04 -3.92
C ASP A 121 -8.94 -4.79 -3.07
N GLU A 122 -9.80 -4.94 -2.07
CA GLU A 122 -10.27 -3.87 -1.18
C GLU A 122 -9.16 -3.41 -0.25
N LEU A 123 -8.97 -2.09 -0.21
CA LEU A 123 -7.96 -1.45 0.61
C LEU A 123 -8.41 -1.44 2.06
N ILE A 124 -7.48 -1.70 2.99
CA ILE A 124 -7.74 -1.37 4.39
C ILE A 124 -7.87 0.13 4.50
N VAL A 125 -8.97 0.56 5.12
CA VAL A 125 -9.25 1.96 5.42
C VAL A 125 -9.30 2.16 6.93
N GLY A 126 -8.76 3.28 7.40
CA GLY A 126 -8.91 3.72 8.78
C GLY A 126 -7.65 3.55 9.63
N VAL A 127 -7.84 3.41 10.95
CA VAL A 127 -6.76 3.38 11.93
C VAL A 127 -6.43 1.94 12.33
N VAL A 128 -5.16 1.56 12.22
CA VAL A 128 -4.71 0.19 12.50
C VAL A 128 -3.43 0.14 13.31
N GLY A 129 -3.44 -0.62 14.40
CA GLY A 129 -2.29 -0.84 15.28
C GLY A 129 -1.29 -1.89 14.79
N GLY A 130 -0.35 -2.28 15.65
CA GLY A 130 0.56 -3.40 15.36
C GLY A 130 1.86 -3.02 14.65
N ARG A 131 2.30 -3.83 13.67
CA ARG A 131 3.64 -3.73 13.06
C ARG A 131 3.64 -3.58 11.54
N TRP A 132 2.48 -3.33 10.94
CA TRP A 132 2.34 -3.33 9.48
C TRP A 132 3.28 -2.31 8.81
N ASP A 133 3.48 -1.16 9.43
CA ASP A 133 4.35 -0.10 8.94
C ASP A 133 5.81 -0.56 8.81
N ARG A 134 6.25 -1.58 9.56
CA ARG A 134 7.63 -2.08 9.52
C ARG A 134 7.92 -3.04 8.35
N PHE A 135 6.89 -3.66 7.77
CA PHE A 135 7.07 -4.56 6.63
C PHE A 135 7.04 -3.76 5.35
N ARG A 136 8.17 -3.13 5.08
CA ARG A 136 8.35 -2.20 3.96
C ARG A 136 9.69 -2.41 3.28
N THR A 137 9.79 -1.97 2.04
CA THR A 137 11.03 -1.95 1.25
C THR A 137 11.27 -0.52 0.79
N GLU A 138 12.52 -0.10 0.71
CA GLU A 138 12.89 1.19 0.12
C GLU A 138 12.41 1.24 -1.34
N TRP A 139 11.81 2.35 -1.74
CA TRP A 139 11.21 2.51 -3.07
C TRP A 139 12.25 2.34 -4.18
N THR A 140 13.44 2.87 -3.93
CA THR A 140 14.58 2.82 -4.86
C THR A 140 15.04 1.39 -5.16
N GLU A 141 14.80 0.46 -4.25
CA GLU A 141 15.15 -0.95 -4.43
C GLU A 141 14.10 -1.73 -5.25
N THR A 142 12.94 -1.14 -5.53
CA THR A 142 11.88 -1.81 -6.27
C THR A 142 12.30 -2.04 -7.73
N ARG A 143 11.95 -3.21 -8.29
CA ARG A 143 12.27 -3.54 -9.69
C ARG A 143 11.73 -2.52 -10.69
N ILE A 144 10.56 -1.94 -10.40
CA ILE A 144 9.92 -0.95 -11.27
C ILE A 144 10.74 0.33 -11.26
N HIS A 145 11.07 0.88 -10.09
CA HIS A 145 11.85 2.11 -10.01
C HIS A 145 13.21 1.96 -10.69
N ARG A 146 13.97 0.89 -10.39
CA ARG A 146 15.26 0.62 -11.03
C ARG A 146 15.20 0.46 -12.55
N SER A 147 14.06 0.00 -13.08
CA SER A 147 13.91 -0.17 -14.53
C SER A 147 13.57 1.15 -15.21
N LEU A 148 12.80 2.02 -14.55
CA LEU A 148 12.48 3.35 -15.04
C LEU A 148 13.70 4.27 -14.95
N GLU A 149 14.48 4.16 -13.86
CA GLU A 149 15.77 4.83 -13.72
C GLU A 149 16.73 4.45 -14.84
N ALA A 150 16.94 3.14 -15.09
CA ALA A 150 17.77 2.67 -16.20
C ALA A 150 17.27 3.17 -17.56
N ARG A 151 15.95 3.18 -17.79
CA ARG A 151 15.36 3.64 -19.04
C ARG A 151 15.57 5.15 -19.27
N PHE A 152 15.23 5.97 -18.28
CA PHE A 152 15.07 7.41 -18.45
C PHE A 152 16.28 8.24 -18.01
N LEU A 153 17.05 7.79 -17.01
CA LEU A 153 18.28 8.48 -16.58
C LEU A 153 19.53 7.89 -17.23
N GLU A 154 19.59 6.57 -17.40
CA GLU A 154 20.77 5.90 -17.97
C GLU A 154 20.67 5.67 -19.49
N GLY A 155 19.48 5.88 -20.08
CA GLY A 155 19.24 5.69 -21.51
C GLY A 155 19.28 4.23 -21.97
N GLU A 156 19.12 3.26 -21.07
CA GLU A 156 19.03 1.85 -21.45
C GLU A 156 17.77 1.57 -22.27
N SER A 157 17.86 0.62 -23.19
CA SER A 157 16.69 0.11 -23.90
C SER A 157 15.82 -0.75 -22.97
N TRP A 158 14.51 -0.80 -23.23
CA TRP A 158 13.57 -1.54 -22.39
C TRP A 158 13.97 -3.00 -22.18
N GLU A 159 14.47 -3.67 -23.21
CA GLU A 159 14.87 -5.08 -23.21
C GLU A 159 16.00 -5.38 -22.22
N ARG A 160 16.78 -4.36 -21.85
CA ARG A 160 17.87 -4.47 -20.88
C ARG A 160 17.42 -4.22 -19.45
N THR A 161 16.28 -3.56 -19.25
CA THR A 161 15.76 -3.26 -17.93
C THR A 161 15.37 -4.52 -17.16
N VAL A 162 15.46 -4.46 -15.82
CA VAL A 162 15.19 -5.62 -14.95
C VAL A 162 13.72 -6.04 -14.99
N LYS A 163 12.79 -5.08 -15.06
CA LYS A 163 11.35 -5.35 -15.09
C LYS A 163 10.91 -5.93 -16.43
N TYR A 164 11.42 -5.44 -17.56
CA TYR A 164 11.12 -6.01 -18.87
C TYR A 164 11.55 -7.46 -18.95
N ARG A 165 12.83 -7.78 -18.66
CA ARG A 165 13.33 -9.16 -18.73
C ARG A 165 12.55 -10.11 -17.84
N TYR A 166 12.13 -9.64 -16.67
CA TYR A 166 11.28 -10.41 -15.77
C TYR A 166 9.87 -10.64 -16.34
N ALA A 167 9.27 -9.62 -16.96
CA ALA A 167 7.95 -9.72 -17.58
C ALA A 167 7.98 -10.59 -18.85
N ALA A 168 8.96 -10.37 -19.74
CA ALA A 168 9.18 -11.16 -20.95
C ALA A 168 9.32 -12.65 -20.62
N CYS A 169 10.16 -13.00 -19.63
CA CYS A 169 10.31 -14.37 -19.18
C CYS A 169 8.97 -14.98 -18.72
N LYS A 170 8.14 -14.24 -17.98
CA LYS A 170 6.83 -14.73 -17.56
C LYS A 170 5.89 -14.96 -18.75
N VAL A 171 5.81 -13.98 -19.63
CA VAL A 171 4.96 -13.99 -20.82
C VAL A 171 5.33 -15.14 -21.76
N GLU A 172 6.63 -15.33 -22.03
CA GLU A 172 7.14 -16.46 -22.83
C GLU A 172 6.79 -17.83 -22.22
N ASN A 173 6.60 -17.88 -20.90
CA ASN A 173 6.17 -19.08 -20.17
C ASN A 173 4.63 -19.16 -19.99
N GLY A 174 3.87 -18.34 -20.72
CA GLY A 174 2.40 -18.33 -20.68
C GLY A 174 1.80 -17.73 -19.40
N LEU A 175 2.59 -16.94 -18.66
CA LEU A 175 2.13 -16.23 -17.47
C LEU A 175 1.99 -14.74 -17.75
N GLU A 176 0.95 -14.13 -17.20
CA GLU A 176 0.77 -12.68 -17.30
C GLU A 176 1.69 -11.93 -16.33
N ASP A 177 2.25 -10.82 -16.80
CA ASP A 177 2.91 -9.84 -15.96
C ASP A 177 2.83 -8.46 -16.58
N TRP A 178 2.87 -7.43 -15.73
CA TRP A 178 2.93 -6.05 -16.16
C TRP A 178 1.79 -5.61 -17.11
N ARG A 179 0.63 -6.31 -17.04
CA ARG A 179 -0.54 -6.14 -17.92
C ARG A 179 -0.31 -6.62 -19.35
N SER A 180 0.57 -7.60 -19.50
CA SER A 180 0.89 -8.18 -20.78
C SER A 180 0.89 -9.70 -20.64
N SER A 181 0.28 -10.34 -21.63
CA SER A 181 0.21 -11.79 -21.81
C SER A 181 0.98 -12.21 -23.07
N THR A 182 1.40 -11.25 -23.89
CA THR A 182 2.24 -11.41 -25.09
C THR A 182 3.41 -10.41 -25.10
N ILE A 183 4.44 -10.67 -25.92
CA ILE A 183 5.58 -9.75 -26.07
C ILE A 183 5.13 -8.45 -26.75
N ASP A 184 4.26 -8.52 -27.75
CA ASP A 184 3.72 -7.32 -28.41
C ASP A 184 2.94 -6.42 -27.43
N GLU A 185 2.17 -7.01 -26.50
CA GLU A 185 1.53 -6.27 -25.41
C GLU A 185 2.54 -5.65 -24.44
N LEU A 186 3.66 -6.33 -24.20
CA LEU A 186 4.72 -5.84 -23.32
C LEU A 186 5.46 -4.66 -23.97
N GLU A 187 5.73 -4.74 -25.28
CA GLU A 187 6.33 -3.65 -26.05
C GLU A 187 5.41 -2.43 -26.12
N ARG A 188 4.11 -2.62 -26.40
CA ARG A 188 3.11 -1.54 -26.31
C ARG A 188 3.09 -0.91 -24.93
N ARG A 189 3.13 -1.73 -23.88
CA ARG A 189 3.18 -1.22 -22.50
C ARG A 189 4.41 -0.39 -22.21
N CYS A 190 5.55 -0.71 -22.82
CA CYS A 190 6.76 0.09 -22.71
C CYS A 190 6.63 1.43 -23.44
N ALA A 191 6.03 1.44 -24.63
CA ALA A 191 5.72 2.67 -25.36
C ALA A 191 4.76 3.58 -24.56
N ASP A 192 3.72 3.02 -23.93
CA ASP A 192 2.82 3.78 -23.05
C ASP A 192 3.57 4.48 -21.89
N LEU A 193 4.63 3.84 -21.39
CA LEU A 193 5.42 4.38 -20.29
C LEU A 193 6.38 5.47 -20.75
N ASP A 194 6.90 5.37 -21.96
CA ASP A 194 7.67 6.45 -22.58
C ASP A 194 6.75 7.67 -22.80
N THR A 195 5.55 7.48 -23.37
CA THR A 195 4.55 8.56 -23.51
C THR A 195 4.15 9.18 -22.17
N LEU A 196 3.93 8.36 -21.13
CA LEU A 196 3.62 8.85 -19.80
C LEU A 196 4.77 9.67 -19.20
N TYR A 197 6.01 9.25 -19.43
CA TYR A 197 7.18 10.00 -18.98
C TYR A 197 7.26 11.36 -19.65
N ASP A 198 7.11 11.40 -20.97
CA ASP A 198 7.18 12.64 -21.75
C ASP A 198 6.06 13.61 -21.34
N SER A 199 4.82 13.14 -21.23
CA SER A 199 3.70 13.95 -20.75
C SER A 199 3.96 14.50 -19.34
N MET A 200 4.44 13.67 -18.41
CA MET A 200 4.75 14.14 -17.05
C MET A 200 5.95 15.11 -17.01
N ALA A 201 6.89 15.01 -17.94
CA ALA A 201 8.02 15.92 -18.05
C ALA A 201 7.61 17.28 -18.59
N GLU A 202 6.64 17.33 -19.50
CA GLU A 202 6.14 18.55 -20.11
C GLU A 202 5.11 19.27 -19.23
N GLU A 203 4.15 18.52 -18.67
CA GLU A 203 2.96 19.06 -18.00
C GLU A 203 3.04 18.96 -16.46
N GLY A 204 4.01 18.21 -15.93
CA GLY A 204 4.05 17.85 -14.52
C GLY A 204 3.07 16.72 -14.19
N TYR A 205 2.61 16.67 -12.94
CA TYR A 205 1.67 15.63 -12.52
C TYR A 205 0.22 16.06 -12.73
N VAL A 206 -0.45 15.48 -13.71
CA VAL A 206 -1.91 15.64 -13.87
C VAL A 206 -2.64 14.63 -12.99
N SER A 207 -3.53 15.13 -12.12
CA SER A 207 -4.24 14.28 -11.17
C SER A 207 -5.22 13.36 -11.88
N GLN A 208 -5.50 12.19 -11.29
CA GLN A 208 -6.48 11.28 -11.90
C GLN A 208 -7.90 11.86 -11.86
N THR A 209 -8.21 12.76 -10.93
CA THR A 209 -9.48 13.50 -10.91
C THR A 209 -9.59 14.41 -12.12
N GLU A 210 -8.54 15.17 -12.41
CA GLU A 210 -8.49 16.12 -13.52
C GLU A 210 -8.63 15.41 -14.87
N LEU A 211 -7.93 14.29 -15.08
CA LEU A 211 -8.10 13.48 -16.30
C LEU A 211 -9.55 13.04 -16.52
N LEU A 212 -10.25 12.64 -15.46
CA LEU A 212 -11.67 12.25 -15.53
C LEU A 212 -12.58 13.42 -15.88
N GLU A 213 -12.32 14.60 -15.33
CA GLU A 213 -13.05 15.82 -15.66
C GLU A 213 -12.86 16.23 -17.13
N HIS A 214 -11.71 15.90 -17.71
CA HIS A 214 -11.37 16.17 -19.12
C HIS A 214 -11.84 15.06 -20.07
N GLY A 215 -12.52 14.02 -19.56
CA GLY A 215 -13.10 12.94 -20.37
C GLY A 215 -12.12 11.82 -20.74
N ASP A 216 -10.94 11.78 -20.12
CA ASP A 216 -10.06 10.62 -20.18
C ASP A 216 -10.50 9.62 -19.10
N ASP A 217 -11.42 8.73 -19.46
CA ASP A 217 -12.02 7.75 -18.55
C ASP A 217 -11.11 6.53 -18.28
N GLY A 218 -9.87 6.55 -18.79
CA GLY A 218 -8.87 5.50 -18.57
C GLY A 218 -9.24 4.14 -19.19
N MET A 219 -10.32 4.05 -19.98
CA MET A 219 -10.79 2.82 -20.62
C MET A 219 -9.71 2.15 -21.49
N GLU A 220 -8.87 2.94 -22.17
CA GLU A 220 -7.76 2.42 -22.98
C GLU A 220 -6.70 1.67 -22.14
N THR A 221 -6.56 2.00 -20.85
CA THR A 221 -5.54 1.41 -19.97
C THR A 221 -6.00 0.14 -19.24
N GLY A 222 -7.25 -0.29 -19.46
CA GLY A 222 -7.86 -1.48 -18.86
C GLY A 222 -8.10 -1.38 -17.35
N ASN A 223 -8.12 -0.16 -16.80
CA ASN A 223 -8.32 0.11 -15.38
C ASN A 223 -9.62 0.90 -15.19
N ALA A 224 -10.36 0.62 -14.12
CA ALA A 224 -11.43 1.49 -13.71
C ALA A 224 -10.87 2.88 -13.33
N ALA A 225 -11.45 3.92 -13.95
CA ALA A 225 -11.25 5.34 -13.63
C ALA A 225 -11.26 5.63 -12.13
N THR A 226 -12.26 5.08 -11.46
CA THR A 226 -12.49 5.18 -10.02
C THR A 226 -12.51 3.79 -9.38
N LYS A 227 -12.32 3.77 -8.07
CA LYS A 227 -12.47 2.59 -7.24
C LYS A 227 -13.24 2.96 -5.99
N SER A 228 -14.31 2.22 -5.74
CA SER A 228 -15.10 2.35 -4.52
C SER A 228 -14.27 2.00 -3.28
N ILE A 229 -14.32 2.86 -2.29
CA ILE A 229 -13.73 2.68 -0.97
C ILE A 229 -14.79 3.12 0.05
N LEU A 230 -15.30 2.17 0.85
CA LEU A 230 -16.38 2.42 1.82
C LEU A 230 -17.56 3.19 1.20
N GLU A 231 -18.10 2.67 0.09
CA GLU A 231 -19.24 3.25 -0.65
C GLU A 231 -18.98 4.62 -1.31
N THR A 232 -17.75 5.13 -1.23
CA THR A 232 -17.33 6.39 -1.87
C THR A 232 -16.41 6.09 -3.05
N GLU A 233 -16.66 6.71 -4.20
CA GLU A 233 -15.80 6.58 -5.37
C GLU A 233 -14.57 7.47 -5.25
N PHE A 234 -13.39 6.87 -5.38
CA PHE A 234 -12.14 7.60 -5.41
C PHE A 234 -11.42 7.39 -6.75
N PRO A 235 -10.76 8.41 -7.31
CA PRO A 235 -9.98 8.26 -8.53
C PRO A 235 -8.86 7.24 -8.33
N HIS A 236 -8.32 6.65 -9.40
CA HIS A 236 -7.23 5.65 -9.33
C HIS A 236 -5.86 6.26 -8.93
N GLU A 237 -5.83 7.20 -7.99
CA GLU A 237 -4.65 7.84 -7.43
C GLU A 237 -3.76 6.89 -6.61
N MET A 238 -2.49 7.27 -6.38
CA MET A 238 -1.60 6.54 -5.46
C MET A 238 -2.25 6.36 -4.07
N ARG A 239 -2.23 5.14 -3.53
CA ARG A 239 -2.74 4.87 -2.18
C ARG A 239 -1.61 4.69 -1.20
N VAL A 240 -1.64 5.47 -0.13
CA VAL A 240 -0.60 5.48 0.91
C VAL A 240 -1.18 5.20 2.28
N GLY A 241 -0.33 4.74 3.18
CA GLY A 241 -0.60 4.69 4.60
C GLY A 241 0.45 5.44 5.38
N ILE A 242 0.06 5.94 6.55
CA ILE A 242 0.95 6.68 7.44
C ILE A 242 1.42 5.77 8.57
N GLY A 243 2.74 5.55 8.61
CA GLY A 243 3.43 4.75 9.61
C GLY A 243 3.36 5.37 11.00
N ARG A 244 3.84 4.63 12.01
CA ARG A 244 3.72 5.04 13.41
C ARG A 244 4.45 6.35 13.75
N ASN A 245 5.44 6.74 12.94
CA ASN A 245 6.24 7.95 13.12
C ASN A 245 6.03 8.93 11.94
N GLY A 246 4.92 8.85 11.22
CA GLY A 246 4.66 9.73 10.07
C GLY A 246 5.34 9.30 8.78
N GLU A 247 5.88 8.08 8.68
CA GLU A 247 6.43 7.62 7.40
C GLU A 247 5.31 7.43 6.37
N ILE A 248 5.44 8.03 5.18
CA ILE A 248 4.50 7.82 4.08
C ILE A 248 4.89 6.54 3.33
N ILE A 249 4.01 5.55 3.38
CA ILE A 249 4.26 4.20 2.84
C ILE A 249 3.25 3.91 1.73
N ARG A 250 3.72 3.61 0.52
CA ARG A 250 2.82 3.22 -0.58
C ARG A 250 2.25 1.83 -0.37
N PHE A 251 0.92 1.73 -0.37
CA PHE A 251 0.17 0.48 -0.36
C PHE A 251 -0.13 0.00 -1.78
N SER A 252 -0.86 0.78 -2.57
CA SER A 252 -1.40 0.34 -3.85
C SER A 252 -1.41 1.46 -4.89
N ALA A 253 -1.74 1.09 -6.14
CA ALA A 253 -1.77 1.98 -7.31
C ALA A 253 -0.47 2.75 -7.62
N GLY A 254 -0.47 3.51 -8.71
CA GLY A 254 0.52 4.54 -9.07
C GLY A 254 2.02 4.22 -9.03
N LYS A 255 2.46 2.96 -9.23
CA LYS A 255 3.90 2.61 -9.16
C LYS A 255 4.73 3.31 -10.23
N HIS A 256 4.21 3.41 -11.44
CA HIS A 256 4.88 4.06 -12.57
C HIS A 256 4.91 5.57 -12.34
N ARG A 257 3.74 6.17 -12.09
CA ARG A 257 3.58 7.59 -11.77
C ARG A 257 4.48 8.06 -10.62
N LEU A 258 4.55 7.32 -9.51
CA LEU A 258 5.46 7.64 -8.40
C LEU A 258 6.93 7.62 -8.83
N SER A 259 7.34 6.62 -9.61
CA SER A 259 8.73 6.52 -10.04
C SER A 259 9.08 7.66 -10.99
N ILE A 260 8.23 7.94 -11.98
CA ILE A 260 8.43 9.02 -12.94
C ILE A 260 8.47 10.37 -12.22
N ALA A 261 7.52 10.64 -11.32
CA ALA A 261 7.51 11.87 -10.52
C ALA A 261 8.82 12.06 -9.73
N LYS A 262 9.37 10.99 -9.13
CA LYS A 262 10.66 11.04 -8.45
C LYS A 262 11.84 11.27 -9.40
N LEU A 263 11.85 10.63 -10.57
CA LEU A 263 12.94 10.79 -11.56
C LEU A 263 12.97 12.20 -12.16
N LEU A 264 11.80 12.79 -12.37
CA LEU A 264 11.64 14.16 -12.86
C LEU A 264 11.84 15.22 -11.76
N GLY A 265 11.91 14.82 -10.49
CA GLY A 265 12.05 15.75 -9.37
C GLY A 265 10.84 16.66 -9.17
N LEU A 266 9.63 16.14 -9.42
CA LEU A 266 8.39 16.90 -9.21
C LEU A 266 8.23 17.26 -7.73
N GLU A 267 7.74 18.47 -7.46
CA GLU A 267 7.60 18.99 -6.09
C GLU A 267 6.40 18.43 -5.34
N THR A 268 5.32 18.10 -6.06
CA THR A 268 4.05 17.66 -5.46
C THR A 268 3.37 16.57 -6.27
N VAL A 269 2.78 15.60 -5.58
CA VAL A 269 1.85 14.63 -6.16
C VAL A 269 0.65 14.36 -5.23
N PRO A 270 -0.56 14.18 -5.80
CA PRO A 270 -1.72 13.76 -5.04
C PRO A 270 -1.58 12.30 -4.63
N VAL A 271 -1.89 12.02 -3.36
CA VAL A 271 -2.04 10.66 -2.83
C VAL A 271 -3.30 10.56 -2.01
N ILE A 272 -3.90 9.38 -1.96
CA ILE A 272 -5.02 9.07 -1.08
C ILE A 272 -4.49 8.30 0.13
N VAL A 273 -4.59 8.91 1.31
CA VAL A 273 -4.28 8.28 2.58
C VAL A 273 -5.42 7.33 2.92
N VAL A 274 -5.17 6.03 2.85
CA VAL A 274 -6.19 5.01 3.17
C VAL A 274 -6.06 4.50 4.59
N VAL A 275 -4.84 4.40 5.13
CA VAL A 275 -4.61 3.78 6.44
C VAL A 275 -3.66 4.60 7.29
N ARG A 276 -3.90 4.65 8.60
CA ARG A 276 -3.07 5.33 9.58
C ARG A 276 -2.71 4.38 10.70
N HIS A 277 -1.49 4.49 11.21
CA HIS A 277 -1.10 3.71 12.37
C HIS A 277 -1.77 4.29 13.64
N GLU A 278 -2.20 3.46 14.59
CA GLU A 278 -2.88 3.92 15.84
C GLU A 278 -2.11 5.04 16.57
N ARG A 279 -0.80 4.88 16.71
CA ARG A 279 0.09 5.90 17.29
C ARG A 279 0.10 7.20 16.51
N TRP A 280 0.03 7.13 15.17
CA TRP A 280 -0.08 8.33 14.34
C TRP A 280 -1.44 8.99 14.51
N ALA A 281 -2.52 8.21 14.60
CA ALA A 281 -3.85 8.74 14.91
C ALA A 281 -3.87 9.50 16.25
N THR A 282 -3.23 8.98 17.30
CA THR A 282 -3.06 9.70 18.57
C THR A 282 -2.29 11.02 18.41
N ILE A 283 -1.28 11.07 17.54
CA ILE A 283 -0.58 12.32 17.21
C ILE A 283 -1.56 13.30 16.55
N ARG A 284 -2.33 12.85 15.54
CA ARG A 284 -3.35 13.68 14.86
C ARG A 284 -4.39 14.24 15.84
N GLU A 285 -4.91 13.42 16.75
CA GLU A 285 -5.88 13.85 17.77
C GLU A 285 -5.31 14.94 18.67
N ARG A 286 -4.03 14.82 19.05
CA ARG A 286 -3.36 15.86 19.85
C ARG A 286 -3.19 17.16 19.07
N PHE A 287 -2.83 17.07 17.80
CA PHE A 287 -2.79 18.24 16.92
C PHE A 287 -4.17 18.88 16.76
N ALA A 288 -5.24 18.08 16.65
CA ALA A 288 -6.62 18.57 16.56
C ALA A 288 -7.08 19.29 17.84
N ALA A 289 -6.63 18.81 19.00
CA ALA A 289 -7.05 19.31 20.30
C ALA A 289 -6.16 20.44 20.85
N ALA A 290 -5.03 20.73 20.22
CA ALA A 290 -4.08 21.74 20.70
C ALA A 290 -4.45 23.15 20.19
N ASP A 291 -4.47 24.13 21.09
CA ASP A 291 -4.73 25.54 20.73
C ASP A 291 -3.56 26.21 20.00
N SER A 292 -2.36 25.63 20.09
CA SER A 292 -1.12 26.14 19.48
C SER A 292 -0.06 25.03 19.35
N LEU A 293 0.94 25.23 18.48
CA LEU A 293 2.06 24.30 18.35
C LEU A 293 2.92 24.25 19.62
N GLU A 294 2.97 25.34 20.37
CA GLU A 294 3.70 25.45 21.63
C GLU A 294 3.07 24.56 22.72
N ALA A 295 1.75 24.36 22.67
CA ALA A 295 1.03 23.49 23.60
C ALA A 295 1.33 21.99 23.37
N LEU A 296 1.84 21.63 22.18
CA LEU A 296 2.23 20.25 21.89
C LEU A 296 3.56 19.89 22.54
N PRO A 297 3.74 18.61 22.96
CA PRO A 297 5.05 18.08 23.31
C PRO A 297 6.09 18.39 22.22
N ALA A 298 7.32 18.73 22.62
CA ALA A 298 8.37 19.14 21.69
C ALA A 298 8.65 18.07 20.61
N GLU A 299 8.57 16.79 20.99
CA GLU A 299 8.67 15.63 20.10
C GLU A 299 7.60 15.56 19.01
N TYR A 300 6.45 16.24 19.16
CA TYR A 300 5.43 16.25 18.11
C TYR A 300 5.53 17.44 17.19
N ARG A 301 6.24 18.50 17.60
CA ARG A 301 6.41 19.71 16.78
C ARG A 301 7.18 19.44 15.50
N GLU A 302 8.04 18.41 15.47
CA GLU A 302 8.73 17.98 14.24
C GLU A 302 7.75 17.55 13.13
N PHE A 303 6.56 17.06 13.52
CA PHE A 303 5.54 16.63 12.58
C PHE A 303 4.67 17.77 12.06
N ALA A 304 4.83 19.01 12.54
CA ALA A 304 3.90 20.12 12.22
C ALA A 304 3.68 20.35 10.71
N ASN A 305 4.69 20.04 9.89
CA ASN A 305 4.61 20.19 8.43
C ASN A 305 4.12 18.94 7.69
N HIS A 306 3.86 17.85 8.40
CA HIS A 306 3.47 16.57 7.82
C HIS A 306 2.15 16.71 7.04
N PRO A 307 2.06 16.23 5.79
CA PRO A 307 0.90 16.46 4.92
C PRO A 307 -0.43 15.96 5.50
N ASP A 308 -0.42 14.82 6.19
CA ASP A 308 -1.61 14.24 6.84
C ASP A 308 -2.15 15.04 8.04
N LEU A 309 -1.39 16.02 8.56
CA LEU A 309 -1.86 16.93 9.62
C LEU A 309 -2.47 18.22 9.07
N ARG A 310 -2.20 18.56 7.82
CA ARG A 310 -2.72 19.80 7.16
C ARG A 310 -4.24 19.81 7.03
N VAL A 311 -4.86 18.63 7.03
CA VAL A 311 -6.32 18.45 6.94
C VAL A 311 -7.02 18.61 8.29
N VAL A 312 -6.30 18.41 9.39
CA VAL A 312 -6.84 18.41 10.77
C VAL A 312 -6.62 19.75 11.46
N ALA A 313 -5.47 20.37 11.23
CA ALA A 313 -5.16 21.71 11.69
C ALA A 313 -5.81 22.73 10.73
N GLY A 314 -7.08 23.04 10.96
CA GLY A 314 -7.64 24.29 10.45
C GLY A 314 -6.77 25.45 10.92
N ASP A 315 -5.89 25.94 10.05
CA ASP A 315 -5.16 27.19 10.19
C ASP A 315 -4.21 27.35 11.40
N ILE A 316 -3.73 26.26 12.01
CA ILE A 316 -2.62 26.32 13.00
C ILE A 316 -1.27 26.24 12.28
N ARG A 317 -1.01 27.19 11.37
CA ARG A 317 0.35 27.42 10.87
C ARG A 317 0.89 28.70 11.50
N PRO A 318 2.17 28.74 11.90
CA PRO A 318 2.80 30.02 12.16
C PRO A 318 2.74 30.81 10.85
N ARG A 319 2.10 31.97 10.86
CA ARG A 319 2.30 32.96 9.79
C ARG A 319 3.79 33.26 9.78
N VAL A 320 4.50 32.74 8.80
CA VAL A 320 5.87 33.17 8.52
C VAL A 320 5.73 34.64 8.12
N SER A 321 6.13 35.54 9.01
CA SER A 321 6.21 36.96 8.73
C SER A 321 7.27 37.17 7.65
N GLU A 322 6.85 37.69 6.48
CA GLU A 322 7.73 38.39 5.53
C GLU A 322 8.44 39.58 6.19
#